data_AF-A0A7S3JUN7-F1
#
_entry.id   AF-A0A7S3JUN7-F1
#
_cell.length_a   1.000
_cell.length_b   1.000
_cell.length_c   1.000
_cell.angle_alpha   90.00
_cell.angle_beta   90.00
_cell.angle_gamma   90.00
#
_symmetry.space_group_name_H-M   'P 1'
#
loop_
_entity.id
_entity.type
_entity.pdbx_description
1 polymer ?
#
loop_
_entity_poly.entity_id
_entity_poly.type
_entity_poly.pdbx_seq_one_letter_code
_entity_poly.pdbx_strand_id
1 'polypeptide(L)'
;NNRPRREFEPRFSRSRQQSSSRNNRMEASRWQQVIWSKQMISRDATVDSVLSLFRYQGHRFDPRNLATAAHRVAKYGGKNCSSLKYDNRMRFLADACTEQVNNLEAQGLANVAWAFA
;
A
#
# COMPACT_ATOMS: atom_id res chain seq x y z
N ASN A 1 -28.59 -55.91 -30.69
CA ASN A 1 -29.12 -54.57 -30.35
C ASN A 1 -28.74 -54.22 -28.92
N ASN A 2 -27.61 -53.53 -28.70
CA ASN A 2 -27.21 -53.02 -27.40
C ASN A 2 -26.49 -51.67 -27.61
N ARG A 3 -27.06 -50.56 -27.11
CA ARG A 3 -26.41 -49.23 -27.10
C ARG A 3 -26.13 -48.83 -25.65
N PRO A 4 -24.95 -48.26 -25.32
CA PRO A 4 -24.65 -47.81 -23.97
C PRO A 4 -25.31 -46.44 -23.68
N ARG A 5 -25.74 -46.28 -22.42
CA ARG A 5 -26.23 -45.03 -21.82
C ARG A 5 -25.18 -43.92 -21.95
N ARG A 6 -25.59 -42.76 -22.46
CA ARG A 6 -24.82 -41.50 -22.35
C ARG A 6 -24.99 -40.97 -20.93
N GLU A 7 -23.93 -41.01 -20.14
CA GLU A 7 -23.85 -40.31 -18.86
C GLU A 7 -23.75 -38.80 -19.13
N PHE A 8 -24.65 -38.06 -18.50
CA PHE A 8 -24.70 -36.60 -18.50
C PHE A 8 -23.63 -36.09 -17.52
N GLU A 9 -22.50 -35.61 -18.03
CA GLU A 9 -21.53 -34.82 -17.27
C GLU A 9 -22.14 -33.45 -16.90
N PRO A 10 -22.27 -33.08 -15.62
CA PRO A 10 -22.78 -31.76 -15.24
C PRO A 10 -21.69 -30.69 -15.45
N ARG A 11 -21.81 -29.93 -16.55
CA ARG A 11 -21.03 -28.71 -16.83
C ARG A 11 -21.43 -27.53 -15.92
N PHE A 12 -21.35 -27.65 -14.61
CA PHE A 12 -21.56 -26.50 -13.71
C PHE A 12 -20.69 -26.62 -12.47
N SER A 13 -19.45 -26.09 -12.52
CA SER A 13 -18.65 -25.86 -11.29
C SER A 13 -17.49 -24.84 -11.41
N ARG A 14 -17.06 -24.40 -12.60
CA ARG A 14 -15.83 -23.57 -12.70
C ARG A 14 -16.02 -22.07 -12.36
N SER A 15 -17.22 -21.52 -12.49
CA SER A 15 -17.43 -20.07 -12.41
C SER A 15 -17.49 -19.52 -10.97
N ARG A 16 -17.81 -20.34 -9.97
CA ARG A 16 -18.01 -19.90 -8.57
C ARG A 16 -16.72 -19.88 -7.74
N GLN A 17 -15.71 -20.69 -8.11
CA GLN A 17 -14.42 -20.72 -7.39
C GLN A 17 -13.49 -19.55 -7.77
N GLN A 18 -13.60 -19.03 -8.99
CA GLN A 18 -12.75 -17.92 -9.45
C GLN A 18 -13.18 -16.56 -8.88
N SER A 19 -14.47 -16.33 -8.67
CA SER A 19 -14.99 -15.08 -8.06
C SER A 19 -14.60 -14.98 -6.58
N SER A 20 -14.72 -16.06 -5.81
CA SER A 20 -14.32 -16.11 -4.40
C SER A 20 -12.81 -15.87 -4.22
N SER A 21 -11.99 -16.47 -5.08
CA SER A 21 -10.53 -16.31 -5.02
C SER A 21 -10.07 -14.87 -5.32
N ARG A 22 -10.72 -14.19 -6.26
CA ARG A 22 -10.43 -12.78 -6.59
C ARG A 22 -10.83 -11.84 -5.45
N ASN A 23 -12.00 -12.05 -4.85
CA ASN A 23 -12.47 -11.26 -3.72
C ASN A 23 -11.52 -11.41 -2.52
N ASN A 24 -11.12 -12.64 -2.19
CA ASN A 24 -10.18 -12.90 -1.09
C ASN A 24 -8.83 -12.20 -1.30
N ARG A 25 -8.31 -12.16 -2.54
CA ARG A 25 -7.05 -11.45 -2.86
C ARG A 25 -7.19 -9.94 -2.70
N MET A 26 -8.33 -9.36 -3.11
CA MET A 26 -8.59 -7.93 -2.94
C MET A 26 -8.71 -7.57 -1.46
N GLU A 27 -9.41 -8.37 -0.66
CA GLU A 27 -9.50 -8.15 0.78
C GLU A 27 -8.14 -8.26 1.46
N ALA A 28 -7.35 -9.29 1.14
CA ALA A 28 -5.99 -9.43 1.67
C ALA A 28 -5.12 -8.20 1.34
N SER A 29 -5.27 -7.64 0.13
CA SER A 29 -4.53 -6.44 -0.28
C SER A 29 -4.96 -5.20 0.51
N ARG A 30 -6.28 -5.04 0.77
CA ARG A 30 -6.80 -3.95 1.61
C ARG A 30 -6.34 -4.08 3.06
N TRP A 31 -6.39 -5.28 3.62
CA TRP A 31 -5.88 -5.55 4.97
C TRP A 31 -4.40 -5.24 5.09
N GLN A 32 -3.62 -5.52 4.05
CA GLN A 32 -2.19 -5.17 4.03
C GLN A 32 -1.95 -3.67 4.11
N GLN A 33 -2.76 -2.83 3.43
CA GLN A 33 -2.67 -1.37 3.55
C GLN A 33 -2.90 -0.91 4.98
N VAL A 34 -3.89 -1.49 5.67
CA VAL A 34 -4.19 -1.17 7.07
C VAL A 34 -3.04 -1.57 7.99
N ILE A 35 -2.43 -2.73 7.77
CA ILE A 35 -1.28 -3.21 8.54
C ILE A 35 -0.09 -2.25 8.38
N TRP A 36 0.24 -1.85 7.15
CA TRP A 36 1.34 -0.90 6.91
C TRP A 36 1.06 0.46 7.53
N SER A 37 -0.16 0.99 7.40
CA SER A 37 -0.58 2.22 8.06
C SER A 37 -0.36 2.13 9.57
N LYS A 38 -0.83 1.05 10.21
CA LYS A 38 -0.66 0.78 11.64
C LYS A 38 0.82 0.71 12.05
N GLN A 39 1.65 0.02 11.28
CA GLN A 39 3.09 -0.05 11.53
C GLN A 39 3.74 1.33 11.48
N MET A 40 3.37 2.18 10.51
CA MET A 40 3.91 3.54 10.40
C MET A 40 3.44 4.46 11.53
N ILE A 41 2.18 4.35 11.97
CA ILE A 41 1.62 5.20 13.02
C ILE A 41 1.89 4.70 14.44
N SER A 42 2.45 3.51 14.59
CA SER A 42 2.76 2.90 15.89
C SER A 42 3.68 3.77 16.73
N ARG A 43 3.59 3.67 18.07
CA ARG A 43 4.36 4.53 18.99
C ARG A 43 5.87 4.29 18.91
N ASP A 44 6.25 3.07 18.57
CA ASP A 44 7.63 2.58 18.42
C ASP A 44 8.19 2.76 16.99
N ALA A 45 7.37 3.25 16.04
CA ALA A 45 7.82 3.47 14.68
C ALA A 45 8.87 4.58 14.62
N THR A 46 10.07 4.24 14.17
CA THR A 46 11.16 5.18 13.93
C THR A 46 11.10 5.68 12.48
N VAL A 47 11.77 6.80 12.21
CA VAL A 47 11.90 7.30 10.83
C VAL A 47 12.56 6.27 9.94
N ASP A 48 13.61 5.60 10.42
CA ASP A 48 14.30 4.57 9.66
C ASP A 48 13.39 3.36 9.39
N SER A 49 12.57 2.93 10.36
CA SER A 49 11.64 1.82 10.14
C SER A 49 10.57 2.17 9.11
N VAL A 50 10.07 3.41 9.11
CA VAL A 50 9.09 3.90 8.10
C VAL A 50 9.74 3.96 6.72
N LEU A 51 10.94 4.52 6.59
CA LEU A 51 11.66 4.60 5.32
C LEU A 51 12.10 3.23 4.80
N SER A 52 12.48 2.31 5.69
CA SER A 52 12.78 0.93 5.34
C SER A 52 11.51 0.21 4.86
N LEU A 53 10.39 0.34 5.56
CA LEU A 53 9.11 -0.22 5.12
C LEU A 53 8.72 0.31 3.73
N PHE A 54 8.83 1.62 3.52
CA PHE A 54 8.59 2.23 2.21
C PHE A 54 9.55 1.70 1.14
N ARG A 55 10.85 1.56 1.43
CA ARG A 55 11.81 1.02 0.47
C ARG A 55 11.43 -0.39 -0.02
N TYR A 56 10.92 -1.24 0.86
CA TYR A 56 10.57 -2.62 0.51
C TYR A 56 9.15 -2.77 -0.06
N GLN A 57 8.19 -1.98 0.43
CA GLN A 57 6.76 -2.17 0.12
C GLN A 57 6.10 -0.96 -0.56
N GLY A 58 6.81 0.15 -0.75
CA GLY A 58 6.27 1.43 -1.22
C GLY A 58 5.60 1.36 -2.58
N HIS A 59 6.09 0.50 -3.48
CA HIS A 59 5.45 0.24 -4.78
C HIS A 59 4.01 -0.33 -4.67
N ARG A 60 3.63 -0.82 -3.48
CA ARG A 60 2.29 -1.36 -3.19
C ARG A 60 1.47 -0.42 -2.32
N PHE A 61 2.03 0.70 -1.87
CA PHE A 61 1.29 1.63 -1.02
C PHE A 61 0.19 2.30 -1.84
N ASP A 62 -0.97 2.46 -1.22
CA ASP A 62 -1.99 3.37 -1.72
C ASP A 62 -1.59 4.84 -1.41
N PRO A 63 -2.27 5.83 -2.03
CA PRO A 63 -1.96 7.24 -1.81
C PRO A 63 -2.02 7.65 -0.33
N ARG A 64 -2.93 7.05 0.47
CA ARG A 64 -3.05 7.33 1.90
C ARG A 64 -1.81 6.86 2.67
N ASN A 65 -1.28 5.70 2.35
CA ASN A 65 -0.06 5.18 2.98
C ASN A 65 1.17 5.99 2.58
N LEU A 66 1.26 6.48 1.34
CA LEU A 66 2.32 7.41 0.92
C LEU A 66 2.28 8.71 1.74
N ALA A 67 1.12 9.34 1.85
CA ALA A 67 0.96 10.57 2.65
C ALA A 67 1.23 10.32 4.15
N THR A 68 0.82 9.16 4.66
CA THR A 68 1.10 8.77 6.06
C THR A 68 2.60 8.61 6.29
N ALA A 69 3.32 7.95 5.37
CA ALA A 69 4.77 7.79 5.45
C ALA A 69 5.46 9.16 5.46
N ALA A 70 5.14 10.04 4.50
CA ALA A 70 5.72 11.38 4.40
C ALA A 70 5.51 12.19 5.69
N HIS A 71 4.27 12.26 6.17
CA HIS A 71 3.95 12.97 7.41
C HIS A 71 4.68 12.38 8.63
N ARG A 72 4.76 11.05 8.75
CA ARG A 72 5.47 10.41 9.88
C ARG A 72 6.97 10.70 9.84
N VAL A 73 7.59 10.63 8.66
CA VAL A 73 9.01 10.96 8.51
C VAL A 73 9.26 12.43 8.87
N ALA A 74 8.44 13.37 8.39
CA ALA A 74 8.60 14.78 8.74
C ALA A 74 8.37 15.06 10.24
N LYS A 75 7.31 14.48 10.82
CA LYS A 75 6.95 14.69 12.22
C LYS A 75 8.01 14.19 13.20
N TYR A 76 8.63 13.04 12.93
CA TYR A 76 9.60 12.41 13.83
C TYR A 76 11.05 12.53 13.36
N GLY A 77 11.29 13.01 12.14
CA GLY A 77 12.62 13.33 11.60
C GLY A 77 13.29 14.49 12.31
N GLY A 78 12.50 15.39 12.89
CA GLY A 78 12.97 16.48 13.75
C GLY A 78 14.04 17.36 13.10
N LYS A 79 14.82 18.08 13.93
CA LYS A 79 15.90 18.98 13.50
C LYS A 79 17.09 18.28 12.82
N ASN A 80 17.06 16.94 12.69
CA ASN A 80 18.08 16.13 12.02
C ASN A 80 17.86 15.98 10.50
N CYS A 81 17.05 16.87 9.90
CA CYS A 81 16.80 16.95 8.45
C CYS A 81 18.07 16.89 7.59
N SER A 82 19.23 17.32 8.11
CA SER A 82 20.49 17.29 7.38
C SER A 82 20.83 15.89 6.84
N SER A 83 20.54 14.83 7.61
CA SER A 83 20.78 13.45 7.15
C SER A 83 19.68 12.95 6.21
N LEU A 84 18.43 13.35 6.43
CA LEU A 84 17.29 12.96 5.60
C LEU A 84 17.31 13.63 4.22
N LYS A 85 17.89 14.84 4.11
CA LYS A 85 18.03 15.57 2.85
C LYS A 85 18.83 14.79 1.80
N TYR A 86 19.79 13.99 2.23
CA TYR A 86 20.63 13.16 1.36
C TYR A 86 20.19 11.70 1.33
N ASP A 87 19.10 11.34 2.02
CA ASP A 87 18.58 9.98 1.99
C ASP A 87 17.80 9.74 0.69
N ASN A 88 18.30 8.83 -0.15
CA ASN A 88 17.63 8.47 -1.41
C ASN A 88 16.20 7.95 -1.19
N ARG A 89 15.90 7.36 -0.03
CA ARG A 89 14.54 6.90 0.32
C ARG A 89 13.57 8.07 0.42
N MET A 90 14.03 9.24 0.89
CA MET A 90 13.21 10.46 0.93
C MET A 90 12.90 10.98 -0.47
N ARG A 91 13.89 10.96 -1.37
CA ARG A 91 13.67 11.34 -2.77
C ARG A 91 12.65 10.42 -3.44
N PHE A 92 12.80 9.10 -3.28
CA PHE A 92 11.84 8.15 -3.84
C PHE A 92 10.44 8.30 -3.24
N LEU A 93 10.33 8.67 -1.97
CA LEU A 93 9.04 8.95 -1.35
C LEU A 93 8.39 10.21 -1.94
N ALA A 94 9.18 11.26 -2.19
CA ALA A 94 8.69 12.47 -2.86
C ALA A 94 8.22 12.18 -4.29
N ASP A 95 8.99 11.41 -5.06
CA ASP A 95 8.63 11.01 -6.42
C ASP A 95 7.32 10.20 -6.42
N ALA A 96 7.19 9.20 -5.55
CA ALA A 96 5.97 8.39 -5.42
C ALA A 96 4.74 9.22 -5.02
N CYS A 97 4.89 10.19 -4.10
CA CYS A 97 3.81 11.13 -3.75
C CYS A 97 3.42 12.01 -4.94
N THR A 98 4.38 12.43 -5.75
CA THR A 98 4.15 13.26 -6.94
C THR A 98 3.40 12.48 -8.01
N GLU A 99 3.79 11.22 -8.27
CA GLU A 99 3.10 10.33 -9.21
C GLU A 99 1.64 10.07 -8.82
N GLN A 100 1.35 10.06 -7.51
CA GLN A 100 0.01 9.80 -6.96
C GLN A 100 -0.74 11.07 -6.57
N VAL A 101 -0.26 12.27 -6.91
CA VAL A 101 -0.79 13.54 -6.41
C VAL A 101 -2.29 13.72 -6.69
N ASN A 102 -2.75 13.28 -7.86
CA ASN A 102 -4.16 13.36 -8.27
C ASN A 102 -5.07 12.36 -7.55
N ASN A 103 -4.50 11.35 -6.89
CA ASN A 103 -5.22 10.32 -6.16
C ASN A 103 -5.19 10.55 -4.63
N LEU A 104 -4.51 11.60 -4.17
CA LEU A 104 -4.50 12.01 -2.77
C LEU A 104 -5.79 12.75 -2.43
N GLU A 105 -6.41 12.38 -1.32
CA GLU A 105 -7.47 13.19 -0.71
C GLU A 105 -6.89 14.49 -0.15
N ALA A 106 -7.74 15.50 0.08
CA ALA A 106 -7.30 16.83 0.55
C ALA A 106 -6.41 16.75 1.80
N GLN A 107 -6.72 15.88 2.75
CA GLN A 107 -5.89 15.64 3.92
C GLN A 107 -4.53 15.03 3.56
N GLY A 108 -4.49 14.11 2.60
CA GLY A 108 -3.25 13.51 2.10
C GLY A 108 -2.35 14.56 1.45
N LEU A 109 -2.92 15.46 0.63
CA LEU A 109 -2.19 16.57 0.03
C LEU A 109 -1.61 17.51 1.08
N ALA A 110 -2.41 17.92 2.08
CA ALA A 110 -1.94 18.78 3.16
C ALA A 110 -0.79 18.13 3.95
N ASN A 111 -0.88 16.83 4.24
CA ASN A 111 0.15 16.07 4.92
C ASN A 111 1.47 16.02 4.12
N VAL A 112 1.38 15.76 2.81
CA VAL A 112 2.55 15.75 1.92
C VAL A 112 3.16 17.14 1.81
N ALA A 113 2.34 18.17 1.59
CA ALA A 113 2.81 19.55 1.49
C ALA A 113 3.54 20.01 2.77
N TRP A 114 2.98 19.72 3.95
CA TRP A 114 3.64 20.03 5.22
C TRP A 114 4.92 19.22 5.43
N ALA A 115 4.96 17.97 4.97
CA ALA A 115 6.12 17.11 5.16
C ALA A 115 7.35 17.53 4.34
N PHE A 116 7.14 18.18 3.19
CA PHE A 116 8.21 18.58 2.26
C PHE A 116 8.44 20.09 2.17
N ALA A 117 7.70 20.90 2.94
CA ALA A 117 7.92 22.35 3.07
C ALA A 117 9.15 22.67 3.93
#